data_AF-A0A0L7QQ03-F1
#
_entry.id   AF-A0A0L7QQ03-F1
#
_cell.length_a   1.000
_cell.length_b   1.000
_cell.length_c   1.000
_cell.angle_alpha   90.00
_cell.angle_beta   90.00
_cell.angle_gamma   90.00
#
_symmetry.space_group_name_H-M   'P 1'
#
loop_
_entity.id
_entity.type
_entity.pdbx_description
1 polymer ?
#
loop_
_entity_poly.entity_id
_entity_poly.type
_entity_poly.pdbx_seq_one_letter_code
_entity_poly.pdbx_strand_id
1 'polypeptide(L)'
;MFQVLHIINEVLEPVRSNSAEMPIYSPNAFEFLNQSENLDLGVHRVRIFRQRIVKEKKEEIFKADGRYTFLIPVEEGFQPSPRPEKVDRVVIDGHVIPNHVLFTIPTPDKVPYETLAFTDNVKVTVSFLKENDKVYVKSNTIMGDAGHPAGVVLAEIIKANIPVRNGVVHLIQRPLMVVDTTVKDFLEVSA
;
A
#
# COMPACT_ATOMS: atom_id res chain seq x y z
N MET A 1 -21.44 -0.95 -20.53
CA MET A 1 -20.58 -1.87 -19.76
C MET A 1 -19.21 -1.85 -20.42
N PHE A 2 -18.16 -1.38 -19.75
CA PHE A 2 -16.81 -1.34 -20.31
C PHE A 2 -15.99 -2.50 -19.74
N GLN A 3 -15.64 -3.45 -20.59
CA GLN A 3 -14.71 -4.53 -20.27
C GLN A 3 -13.30 -4.06 -20.63
N VAL A 4 -12.36 -4.12 -19.67
CA VAL A 4 -10.96 -3.73 -19.87
C VAL A 4 -10.10 -4.98 -19.71
N LEU A 5 -9.45 -5.41 -20.80
CA LEU A 5 -8.48 -6.49 -20.80
C LEU A 5 -7.11 -5.95 -20.42
N HIS A 6 -6.52 -6.46 -19.34
CA HIS A 6 -5.13 -6.21 -19.00
C HIS A 6 -4.30 -7.40 -19.47
N ILE A 7 -3.40 -7.17 -20.44
CA ILE A 7 -2.42 -8.18 -20.85
C ILE A 7 -1.27 -8.10 -19.85
N ILE A 8 -1.04 -9.21 -19.16
CA ILE A 8 0.08 -9.41 -18.25
C ILE A 8 0.97 -10.51 -18.82
N ASN A 9 2.28 -10.29 -18.83
CA ASN A 9 3.24 -11.23 -19.43
C ASN A 9 3.62 -12.38 -18.48
N GLU A 10 3.11 -12.35 -17.24
CA GLU A 10 3.39 -13.34 -16.21
C GLU A 10 2.08 -13.91 -15.67
N VAL A 11 2.12 -15.19 -15.31
CA VAL A 11 1.01 -15.87 -14.64
C VAL A 11 0.79 -15.15 -13.31
N LEU A 12 -0.42 -14.62 -13.06
CA LEU A 12 -0.78 -14.19 -11.71
C LEU A 12 -0.61 -15.40 -10.80
N GLU A 13 0.33 -15.34 -9.87
CA GLU A 13 0.36 -16.31 -8.79
C GLU A 13 -0.83 -15.99 -7.88
N PRO A 14 -1.91 -16.81 -7.89
CA PRO A 14 -3.00 -16.58 -6.96
C PRO A 14 -2.41 -16.70 -5.56
N VAL A 15 -2.82 -15.83 -4.65
CA VAL A 15 -2.45 -16.01 -3.25
C VAL A 15 -3.02 -17.35 -2.81
N ARG A 16 -2.13 -18.31 -2.55
CA ARG A 16 -2.52 -19.66 -2.16
C ARG A 16 -2.79 -19.64 -0.67
N SER A 17 -3.89 -20.29 -0.28
CA SER A 17 -4.09 -20.65 1.12
C SER A 17 -2.96 -21.58 1.54
N ASN A 18 -2.43 -21.37 2.75
CA ASN A 18 -1.45 -22.24 3.38
C ASN A 18 -2.05 -23.61 3.76
N SER A 19 -3.40 -23.74 3.72
CA SER A 19 -4.11 -24.99 3.94
C SER A 19 -4.98 -25.36 2.72
N ALA A 20 -4.80 -26.58 2.22
CA ALA A 20 -5.66 -27.15 1.19
C ALA A 20 -7.08 -27.45 1.69
N GLU A 21 -7.28 -27.55 3.01
CA GLU A 21 -8.57 -27.90 3.63
C GLU A 21 -9.50 -26.69 3.81
N MET A 22 -8.93 -25.47 3.86
CA MET A 22 -9.68 -24.21 3.93
C MET A 22 -9.21 -23.27 2.81
N PRO A 23 -9.68 -23.49 1.57
CA PRO A 23 -9.36 -22.61 0.47
C PRO A 23 -10.02 -21.24 0.67
N ILE A 24 -9.21 -20.19 0.58
CA ILE A 24 -9.68 -18.79 0.57
C ILE A 24 -9.93 -18.40 -0.88
N TYR A 25 -11.19 -18.17 -1.24
CA TYR A 25 -11.57 -17.79 -2.60
C TYR A 25 -11.86 -16.28 -2.67
N SER A 26 -11.06 -15.58 -3.49
CA SER A 26 -11.30 -14.18 -3.91
C SER A 26 -11.69 -13.23 -2.76
N PRO A 27 -10.84 -13.07 -1.72
CA PRO A 27 -11.13 -12.17 -0.61
C PRO A 27 -11.15 -10.71 -1.08
N ASN A 28 -11.90 -9.82 -0.43
CA ASN A 28 -11.64 -8.38 -0.52
C ASN A 28 -10.36 -8.00 0.24
N ALA A 29 -9.90 -6.77 0.11
CA ALA A 29 -8.68 -6.31 0.76
C ALA A 29 -8.74 -6.43 2.31
N PHE A 30 -9.90 -6.28 2.94
CA PHE A 30 -10.03 -6.43 4.39
C PHE A 30 -10.00 -7.90 4.84
N GLU A 31 -10.68 -8.79 4.11
CA GLU A 31 -10.64 -10.24 4.28
C GLU A 31 -9.21 -10.75 4.08
N PHE A 32 -8.51 -10.27 3.05
CA PHE A 32 -7.09 -10.52 2.82
C PHE A 32 -6.24 -10.13 4.04
N LEU A 33 -6.42 -8.93 4.58
CA LEU A 33 -5.70 -8.48 5.78
C LEU A 33 -5.98 -9.38 7.00
N ASN A 34 -7.24 -9.79 7.20
CA ASN A 34 -7.62 -10.68 8.30
C ASN A 34 -7.09 -12.10 8.15
N GLN A 35 -6.92 -12.57 6.93
CA GLN A 35 -6.45 -13.91 6.61
C GLN A 35 -4.97 -13.96 6.23
N SER A 36 -4.25 -12.84 6.34
CA SER A 36 -2.84 -12.71 5.91
C SER A 36 -1.91 -13.79 6.46
N GLU A 37 -2.21 -14.38 7.60
CA GLU A 37 -1.44 -15.48 8.18
C GLU A 37 -1.70 -16.86 7.55
N ASN A 38 -2.87 -17.02 6.92
CA ASN A 38 -3.29 -18.21 6.19
C ASN A 38 -2.94 -18.11 4.70
N LEU A 39 -2.26 -17.04 4.28
CA LEU A 39 -1.88 -16.77 2.91
C LEU A 39 -0.37 -16.87 2.75
N ASP A 40 0.10 -17.30 1.58
CA ASP A 40 1.53 -17.31 1.27
C ASP A 40 2.03 -15.89 0.92
N LEU A 41 2.44 -15.18 1.97
CA LEU A 41 3.08 -13.87 1.90
C LEU A 41 4.61 -13.95 2.08
N GLY A 42 5.18 -15.16 2.02
CA GLY A 42 6.57 -15.41 2.40
C GLY A 42 6.82 -15.15 3.89
N VAL A 43 7.88 -14.41 4.19
CA VAL A 43 8.23 -14.05 5.59
C VAL A 43 7.43 -12.85 6.13
N HIS A 44 6.70 -12.16 5.25
CA HIS A 44 6.10 -10.87 5.58
C HIS A 44 4.77 -11.01 6.32
N ARG A 45 4.57 -10.09 7.27
CA ARG A 45 3.32 -9.94 8.03
C ARG A 45 2.78 -8.53 7.84
N VAL A 46 1.48 -8.35 8.07
CA VAL A 46 0.77 -7.06 7.87
C VAL A 46 -0.15 -6.71 9.06
N ARG A 47 0.04 -7.34 10.23
CA ARG A 47 -0.89 -7.22 11.38
C ARG A 47 -0.92 -5.80 11.92
N ILE A 48 0.23 -5.12 11.96
CA ILE A 48 0.32 -3.74 12.47
C ILE A 48 -0.58 -2.80 11.65
N PHE A 49 -0.45 -2.81 10.32
CA PHE A 49 -1.28 -1.96 9.47
C PHE A 49 -2.76 -2.30 9.57
N ARG A 50 -3.11 -3.61 9.63
CA ARG A 50 -4.48 -4.05 9.87
C ARG A 50 -5.03 -3.51 11.21
N GLN A 51 -4.26 -3.58 12.28
CA GLN A 51 -4.66 -3.05 13.60
C GLN A 51 -4.92 -1.54 13.53
N ARG A 52 -4.10 -0.80 12.76
CA ARG A 52 -4.33 0.63 12.52
C ARG A 52 -5.62 0.88 11.76
N ILE A 53 -5.91 0.13 10.69
CA ILE A 53 -7.19 0.24 9.96
C ILE A 53 -8.40 0.08 10.87
N VAL A 54 -8.37 -0.93 11.76
CA VAL A 54 -9.46 -1.18 12.71
C VAL A 54 -9.55 -0.08 13.77
N LYS A 55 -8.42 0.29 14.39
CA LYS A 55 -8.36 1.33 15.42
C LYS A 55 -8.87 2.68 14.88
N GLU A 56 -8.47 2.99 13.65
CA GLU A 56 -8.82 4.22 12.96
C GLU A 56 -10.18 4.13 12.27
N LYS A 57 -10.95 3.04 12.38
CA LYS A 57 -12.30 2.86 11.80
C LYS A 57 -12.34 3.11 10.29
N LYS A 58 -11.44 2.47 9.55
CA LYS A 58 -11.28 2.58 8.08
C LYS A 58 -11.59 1.29 7.32
N GLU A 59 -12.13 0.28 7.98
CA GLU A 59 -12.41 -1.05 7.42
C GLU A 59 -13.28 -1.00 6.18
N GLU A 60 -14.29 -0.12 6.16
CA GLU A 60 -15.26 -0.04 5.07
C GLU A 60 -14.61 0.30 3.72
N ILE A 61 -13.50 1.06 3.71
CA ILE A 61 -12.74 1.35 2.48
C ILE A 61 -12.15 0.06 1.88
N PHE A 62 -11.69 -0.85 2.74
CA PHE A 62 -11.06 -2.11 2.33
C PHE A 62 -12.08 -3.22 2.01
N LYS A 63 -13.33 -3.04 2.45
CA LYS A 63 -14.46 -3.94 2.13
C LYS A 63 -15.25 -3.49 0.89
N ALA A 64 -15.27 -2.18 0.61
CA ALA A 64 -16.08 -1.58 -0.43
C ALA A 64 -15.80 -2.21 -1.79
N ASP A 65 -16.87 -2.45 -2.55
CA ASP A 65 -16.75 -2.86 -3.94
C ASP A 65 -16.18 -1.72 -4.79
N GLY A 66 -15.44 -2.08 -5.83
CA GLY A 66 -14.84 -1.11 -6.73
C GLY A 66 -13.53 -1.61 -7.33
N ARG A 67 -12.75 -0.64 -7.81
CA ARG A 67 -11.44 -0.86 -8.43
C ARG A 67 -10.41 -0.08 -7.62
N TYR A 68 -9.67 -0.76 -6.76
CA TYR A 68 -8.70 -0.11 -5.89
C TYR A 68 -7.30 -0.68 -6.10
N THR A 69 -6.30 0.14 -5.80
CA THR A 69 -4.95 -0.33 -5.55
C THR A 69 -4.61 -0.02 -4.09
N PHE A 70 -4.32 -1.07 -3.33
CA PHE A 70 -3.98 -1.00 -1.92
C PHE A 70 -2.48 -1.20 -1.75
N LEU A 71 -1.82 -0.27 -1.09
CA LEU A 71 -0.40 -0.31 -0.79
C LEU A 71 -0.26 -0.63 0.70
N ILE A 72 0.16 -1.84 1.05
CA ILE A 72 0.07 -2.32 2.43
C ILE A 72 1.49 -2.48 2.98
N PRO A 73 1.91 -1.67 3.97
CA PRO A 73 3.23 -1.81 4.55
C PRO A 73 3.37 -3.10 5.34
N VAL A 74 4.50 -3.78 5.16
CA VAL A 74 4.88 -4.96 5.94
C VAL A 74 5.35 -4.56 7.35
N GLU A 75 5.28 -5.50 8.30
CA GLU A 75 5.59 -5.25 9.72
C GLU A 75 7.03 -4.78 9.95
N GLU A 76 8.00 -5.28 9.17
CA GLU A 76 9.39 -4.88 9.28
C GLU A 76 9.58 -3.37 9.01
N GLY A 77 8.68 -2.78 8.21
CA GLY A 77 8.64 -1.36 7.89
C GLY A 77 8.25 -0.42 9.03
N PHE A 78 8.01 -0.94 10.24
CA PHE A 78 7.70 -0.17 11.44
C PHE A 78 8.84 -0.17 12.47
N GLN A 79 10.02 -0.72 12.14
CA GLN A 79 11.18 -0.83 13.04
C GLN A 79 12.46 -0.27 12.37
N PRO A 80 13.20 0.68 12.98
CA PRO A 80 12.85 1.51 14.13
C PRO A 80 11.86 2.65 13.78
N SER A 81 11.42 2.78 12.52
CA SER A 81 10.46 3.81 12.10
C SER A 81 9.60 3.38 10.91
N PRO A 82 8.34 3.88 10.77
CA PRO A 82 7.62 4.73 11.72
C PRO A 82 7.00 4.00 12.89
N ARG A 83 6.77 4.75 13.97
CA ARG A 83 5.91 4.26 15.04
C ARG A 83 4.50 4.01 14.49
N PRO A 84 3.86 2.87 14.80
CA PRO A 84 2.51 2.56 14.33
C PRO A 84 1.49 3.68 14.57
N GLU A 85 1.67 4.49 15.60
CA GLU A 85 0.81 5.61 15.95
C GLU A 85 0.76 6.73 14.90
N LYS A 86 1.80 6.87 14.06
CA LYS A 86 1.80 7.85 12.96
C LYS A 86 0.90 7.43 11.78
N VAL A 87 0.44 6.18 11.75
CA VAL A 87 -0.50 5.70 10.72
C VAL A 87 -1.92 5.98 11.18
N ASP A 88 -2.38 7.20 10.98
CA ASP A 88 -3.74 7.63 11.28
C ASP A 88 -4.70 7.45 10.07
N ARG A 89 -5.91 7.98 10.18
CA ARG A 89 -6.93 7.92 9.12
C ARG A 89 -6.48 8.51 7.78
N VAL A 90 -5.73 9.61 7.79
CA VAL A 90 -5.27 10.29 6.57
C VAL A 90 -4.14 9.50 5.94
N VAL A 91 -3.22 9.00 6.76
CA VAL A 91 -2.14 8.12 6.27
C VAL A 91 -2.73 6.86 5.65
N ILE A 92 -3.73 6.22 6.26
CA ILE A 92 -4.40 5.05 5.68
C ILE A 92 -5.02 5.38 4.31
N ASP A 93 -5.66 6.54 4.17
CA ASP A 93 -6.22 6.98 2.89
C ASP A 93 -5.13 7.20 1.82
N GLY A 94 -3.94 7.66 2.22
CA GLY A 94 -2.77 7.78 1.35
C GLY A 94 -2.23 6.46 0.80
N HIS A 95 -2.63 5.33 1.37
CA HIS A 95 -2.26 3.99 0.92
C HIS A 95 -3.29 3.37 -0.04
N VAL A 96 -4.34 4.10 -0.40
CA VAL A 96 -5.43 3.61 -1.26
C VAL A 96 -5.58 4.52 -2.46
N ILE A 97 -5.42 3.95 -3.66
CA ILE A 97 -5.69 4.61 -4.93
C ILE A 97 -7.07 4.14 -5.40
N PRO A 98 -8.10 4.99 -5.41
CA PRO A 98 -9.43 4.64 -5.88
C PRO A 98 -9.50 4.59 -7.42
N ASN A 99 -10.48 3.88 -7.95
CA ASN A 99 -10.83 3.76 -9.38
C ASN A 99 -9.78 3.12 -10.31
N HIS A 100 -8.61 2.73 -9.79
CA HIS A 100 -7.51 2.14 -10.56
C HIS A 100 -7.07 0.78 -9.98
N VAL A 101 -6.91 -0.22 -10.85
CA VAL A 101 -6.23 -1.49 -10.53
C VAL A 101 -4.88 -1.47 -11.22
N LEU A 102 -3.82 -1.17 -10.48
CA LEU A 102 -2.49 -0.90 -11.02
C LEU A 102 -1.58 -2.11 -10.78
N PHE A 103 -1.44 -2.98 -11.78
CA PHE A 103 -0.40 -4.01 -11.77
C PHE A 103 0.95 -3.40 -12.14
N THR A 104 2.05 -3.91 -11.58
CA THR A 104 3.37 -3.28 -11.69
C THR A 104 3.84 -3.13 -13.13
N ILE A 105 3.74 -4.18 -13.96
CA ILE A 105 4.20 -4.17 -15.36
C ILE A 105 3.47 -3.10 -16.21
N PRO A 106 2.13 -3.12 -16.33
CA PRO A 106 1.41 -2.19 -17.21
C PRO A 106 1.31 -0.76 -16.67
N THR A 107 1.60 -0.54 -15.38
CA THR A 107 1.55 0.81 -14.80
C THR A 107 2.75 1.62 -15.28
N PRO A 108 2.54 2.80 -15.89
CA PRO A 108 3.62 3.64 -16.38
C PRO A 108 4.40 4.28 -15.22
N ASP A 109 5.68 4.48 -15.45
CA ASP A 109 6.58 5.09 -14.49
C ASP A 109 6.28 6.58 -14.31
N LYS A 110 6.35 7.04 -13.06
CA LYS A 110 6.26 8.44 -12.63
C LYS A 110 4.95 9.14 -12.95
N VAL A 111 3.92 8.41 -13.38
CA VAL A 111 2.56 8.95 -13.52
C VAL A 111 1.91 9.04 -12.13
N PRO A 112 1.47 10.24 -11.70
CA PRO A 112 0.81 10.41 -10.42
C PRO A 112 -0.66 9.95 -10.48
N TYR A 113 -1.07 9.22 -9.46
CA TYR A 113 -2.45 8.82 -9.21
C TYR A 113 -2.90 9.43 -7.89
N GLU A 114 -4.10 9.98 -7.87
CA GLU A 114 -4.72 10.51 -6.65
C GLU A 114 -5.02 9.37 -5.68
N THR A 115 -4.74 9.58 -4.40
CA THR A 115 -5.13 8.65 -3.34
C THR A 115 -6.45 9.12 -2.71
N LEU A 116 -7.03 8.33 -1.79
CA LEU A 116 -8.17 8.81 -0.99
C LEU A 116 -7.82 10.01 -0.11
N ALA A 117 -6.53 10.24 0.17
CA ALA A 117 -6.06 11.41 0.88
C ALA A 117 -5.89 12.64 -0.04
N PHE A 118 -6.35 12.58 -1.29
CA PHE A 118 -6.40 13.74 -2.18
C PHE A 118 -7.69 14.55 -1.95
N THR A 119 -7.67 15.40 -0.93
CA THR A 119 -8.79 16.23 -0.48
C THR A 119 -8.40 17.71 -0.48
N ASP A 120 -9.27 18.59 0.02
CA ASP A 120 -8.96 20.03 0.07
C ASP A 120 -7.89 20.40 1.11
N ASN A 121 -7.80 19.65 2.21
CA ASN A 121 -6.88 19.96 3.31
C ASN A 121 -5.51 19.29 3.18
N VAL A 122 -5.49 18.09 2.61
CA VAL A 122 -4.29 17.31 2.34
C VAL A 122 -4.41 16.77 0.92
N LYS A 123 -3.33 16.83 0.14
CA LYS A 123 -3.29 16.33 -1.23
C LYS A 123 -2.13 15.38 -1.42
N VAL A 124 -2.44 14.10 -1.57
CA VAL A 124 -1.44 13.04 -1.74
C VAL A 124 -1.65 12.33 -3.06
N THR A 125 -0.55 12.18 -3.80
CA THR A 125 -0.51 11.34 -5.00
C THR A 125 0.48 10.22 -4.80
N VAL A 126 0.30 9.11 -5.52
CA VAL A 126 1.26 8.01 -5.60
C VAL A 126 1.65 7.78 -7.06
N SER A 127 2.93 7.48 -7.30
CA SER A 127 3.43 7.07 -8.61
C SER A 127 4.32 5.85 -8.48
N PHE A 128 4.38 5.03 -9.53
CA PHE A 128 5.26 3.86 -9.60
C PHE A 128 6.61 4.26 -10.22
N LEU A 129 7.69 3.61 -9.81
CA LEU A 129 9.03 3.81 -10.35
C LEU A 129 9.71 2.45 -10.50
N LYS A 130 10.20 2.11 -11.68
CA LYS A 130 10.94 0.88 -11.94
C LYS A 130 12.41 1.22 -12.11
N GLU A 131 13.25 0.61 -11.29
CA GLU A 131 14.68 0.89 -11.27
C GLU A 131 15.45 -0.37 -10.82
N ASN A 132 16.49 -0.76 -11.56
CA ASN A 132 17.36 -1.90 -11.23
C ASN A 132 16.60 -3.18 -10.86
N ASP A 133 15.66 -3.60 -11.72
CA ASP A 133 14.78 -4.78 -11.55
C ASP A 133 13.86 -4.74 -10.32
N LYS A 134 13.76 -3.59 -9.64
CA LYS A 134 12.86 -3.35 -8.53
C LYS A 134 11.76 -2.38 -8.91
N VAL A 135 10.63 -2.50 -8.22
CA VAL A 135 9.51 -1.57 -8.36
C VAL A 135 9.32 -0.85 -7.03
N TYR A 136 9.19 0.47 -7.11
CA TYR A 136 8.96 1.35 -5.99
C TYR A 136 7.64 2.07 -6.17
N VAL A 137 7.02 2.46 -5.05
CA VAL A 137 5.96 3.44 -4.99
C VAL A 137 6.46 4.70 -4.31
N LYS A 138 6.15 5.84 -4.90
CA LYS A 138 6.51 7.17 -4.40
C LYS A 138 5.24 7.91 -4.05
N SER A 139 4.99 8.10 -2.76
CA SER A 139 3.98 9.04 -2.29
C SER A 139 4.52 10.46 -2.30
N ASN A 140 3.69 11.42 -2.70
CA ASN A 140 4.01 12.84 -2.71
C ASN A 140 2.85 13.60 -2.07
N THR A 141 3.07 14.11 -0.86
CA THR A 141 2.17 15.03 -0.17
C THR A 141 2.42 16.43 -0.73
N ILE A 142 1.60 16.84 -1.69
CA ILE A 142 1.67 18.12 -2.42
C ILE A 142 1.20 19.26 -1.52
N MET A 143 0.11 19.02 -0.80
CA MET A 143 -0.45 19.91 0.21
C MET A 143 -0.57 19.12 1.50
N GLY A 144 0.08 19.60 2.55
CA GLY A 144 0.14 18.94 3.84
C GLY A 144 -0.49 19.78 4.94
N ASP A 145 -0.64 19.18 6.11
CA ASP A 145 -1.05 19.84 7.35
C ASP A 145 0.02 19.65 8.45
N ALA A 146 -0.29 20.06 9.68
CA ALA A 146 0.66 19.96 10.80
C ALA A 146 1.03 18.50 11.17
N GLY A 147 0.15 17.53 10.91
CA GLY A 147 0.39 16.10 11.13
C GLY A 147 0.96 15.37 9.91
N HIS A 148 0.75 15.93 8.73
CA HIS A 148 1.08 15.35 7.42
C HIS A 148 1.87 16.37 6.60
N PRO A 149 3.15 16.62 6.93
CA PRO A 149 3.94 17.62 6.23
C PRO A 149 4.08 17.30 4.74
N ALA A 150 4.18 18.34 3.92
CA ALA A 150 4.48 18.18 2.50
C ALA A 150 5.84 17.49 2.33
N GLY A 151 5.94 16.61 1.33
CA GLY A 151 7.15 15.82 1.12
C GLY A 151 6.91 14.53 0.36
N VAL A 152 8.00 13.81 0.14
CA VAL A 152 8.03 12.59 -0.66
C VAL A 152 8.51 11.43 0.20
N VAL A 153 7.79 10.30 0.14
CA VAL A 153 8.23 9.03 0.73
C VAL A 153 8.27 7.97 -0.37
N LEU A 154 9.42 7.32 -0.50
CA LEU A 154 9.67 6.22 -1.42
C LEU A 154 9.66 4.89 -0.64
N ALA A 155 8.96 3.89 -1.16
CA ALA A 155 8.94 2.54 -0.61
C ALA A 155 9.08 1.51 -1.73
N GLU A 156 9.92 0.49 -1.52
CA GLU A 156 10.01 -0.67 -2.41
C GLU A 156 8.73 -1.52 -2.31
N ILE A 157 8.23 -2.02 -3.43
CA ILE A 157 7.21 -3.07 -3.47
C ILE A 157 7.91 -4.40 -3.24
N ILE A 158 7.66 -5.02 -2.10
CA ILE A 158 8.29 -6.27 -1.67
C ILE A 158 7.55 -7.50 -2.23
N LYS A 159 6.22 -7.42 -2.34
CA LYS A 159 5.39 -8.46 -2.99
C LYS A 159 4.28 -7.78 -3.79
N ALA A 160 4.33 -7.94 -5.10
CA ALA A 160 3.45 -7.23 -6.02
C ALA A 160 2.22 -8.06 -6.42
N ASN A 161 1.23 -7.37 -7.01
CA ASN A 161 0.21 -7.94 -7.87
C ASN A 161 -0.71 -8.98 -7.19
N ILE A 162 -0.96 -8.84 -5.88
CA ILE A 162 -1.85 -9.73 -5.14
C ILE A 162 -3.31 -9.39 -5.48
N PRO A 163 -4.05 -10.27 -6.20
CA PRO A 163 -5.42 -9.97 -6.58
C PRO A 163 -6.37 -10.10 -5.37
N VAL A 164 -7.29 -9.15 -5.25
CA VAL A 164 -8.44 -9.19 -4.31
C VAL A 164 -9.70 -8.82 -5.07
N ARG A 165 -10.89 -9.22 -4.62
CA ARG A 165 -12.13 -9.04 -5.40
C ARG A 165 -12.47 -7.58 -5.72
N ASN A 166 -11.98 -6.64 -4.90
CA ASN A 166 -12.16 -5.20 -5.08
C ASN A 166 -10.90 -4.49 -5.61
N GLY A 167 -9.91 -5.20 -6.15
CA GLY A 167 -8.73 -4.58 -6.74
C GLY A 167 -7.44 -5.38 -6.67
N VAL A 168 -6.34 -4.70 -6.36
CA VAL A 168 -5.00 -5.29 -6.22
C VAL A 168 -4.32 -4.77 -4.97
N VAL A 169 -3.61 -5.66 -4.28
CA VAL A 169 -2.74 -5.35 -3.15
C VAL A 169 -1.28 -5.43 -3.59
N HIS A 170 -0.47 -4.47 -3.15
CA HIS A 170 0.98 -4.55 -3.17
C HIS A 170 1.49 -4.43 -1.74
N LEU A 171 2.36 -5.35 -1.32
CA LEU A 171 3.07 -5.22 -0.05
C LEU A 171 4.28 -4.30 -0.25
N ILE A 172 4.42 -3.30 0.59
CA ILE A 172 5.48 -2.29 0.50
C ILE A 172 6.38 -2.32 1.73
N GLN A 173 7.63 -1.89 1.55
CA GLN A 173 8.66 -1.97 2.58
C GLN A 173 8.32 -1.16 3.84
N ARG A 174 7.62 -0.03 3.72
CA ARG A 174 7.34 0.90 4.82
C ARG A 174 6.10 1.75 4.54
N PRO A 175 5.46 2.34 5.56
CA PRO A 175 4.32 3.24 5.37
C PRO A 175 4.68 4.46 4.51
N LEU A 176 3.76 4.84 3.64
CA LEU A 176 3.76 6.08 2.87
C LEU A 176 3.36 7.27 3.74
N MET A 177 3.64 8.48 3.25
CA MET A 177 3.39 9.78 3.92
C MET A 177 4.12 10.04 5.24
N VAL A 178 4.59 9.00 5.94
CA VAL A 178 5.24 9.17 7.22
C VAL A 178 6.72 9.47 7.04
N VAL A 179 7.10 10.71 7.36
CA VAL A 179 8.49 11.16 7.38
C VAL A 179 9.01 11.03 8.80
N ASP A 180 9.95 10.11 9.05
CA ASP A 180 10.53 9.92 10.38
C ASP A 180 11.92 10.50 10.54
N THR A 181 12.62 10.75 9.45
CA THR A 181 13.95 11.35 9.46
C THR A 181 13.89 12.63 8.68
N THR A 182 14.16 13.74 9.36
CA THR A 182 14.59 14.94 8.66
C THR A 182 16.01 14.67 8.13
N VAL A 183 16.42 15.34 7.05
CA VAL A 183 17.80 15.26 6.53
C VAL A 183 18.83 15.52 7.65
N LYS A 184 18.45 16.32 8.66
CA LYS A 184 19.26 16.62 9.84
C LYS A 184 19.52 15.38 10.71
N ASP A 185 18.51 14.55 10.97
CA ASP A 185 18.65 13.33 11.78
C ASP A 185 19.57 12.30 11.10
N PHE A 186 19.62 12.30 9.76
CA PHE A 186 20.54 11.45 8.98
C PHE A 186 22.00 11.93 9.07
N LEU A 187 22.21 13.25 9.14
CA LEU A 187 23.55 13.86 9.20
C LEU A 187 24.17 13.77 10.60
N GLU A 188 23.39 13.80 11.68
CA GLU A 188 23.90 13.75 13.05
C GLU A 188 24.36 12.36 13.52
N VAL A 189 23.88 11.28 12.89
CA VAL A 189 24.32 9.88 13.20
C VAL A 189 25.62 9.51 12.49
N SER A 190 26.03 10.30 11.50
CA SER A 190 27.23 10.05 10.67
C SER A 190 28.45 10.87 11.11
N ALA A 191 28.41 11.50 12.29
CA ALA A 191 29.45 12.36 12.85
C ALA A 191 30.12 11.74 14.10
#